data_AF-A0A7J2SHJ6-F1
#
_entry.id   AF-A0A7J2SHJ6-F1
#
_cell.length_a   1.000
_cell.length_b   1.000
_cell.length_c   1.000
_cell.angle_alpha   90.00
_cell.angle_beta   90.00
_cell.angle_gamma   90.00
#
_symmetry.space_group_name_H-M   'P 1'
#
loop_
_entity.id
_entity.type
_entity.pdbx_description
1 polymer ?
#
loop_
_entity_poly.entity_id
_entity_poly.type
_entity_poly.pdbx_seq_one_letter_code
_entity_poly.pdbx_strand_id
1 'polypeptide(L)' 'MIYKIFFLVLAKIKVNGIVQGVGFRPFVYRIASHLNLRGYVLNLGDAGV' A
#
# COMPACT_ATOMS: atom_id res chain seq x y z
N MET A 1 10.19 12.30 -30.16
CA MET A 1 9.34 12.18 -28.96
C MET A 1 9.37 10.72 -28.52
N ILE A 2 10.25 10.39 -27.57
CA ILE A 2 10.49 9.00 -27.15
C ILE A 2 9.37 8.63 -26.16
N TYR A 3 8.55 7.65 -26.52
CA TYR A 3 7.57 7.06 -25.62
C TYR A 3 8.33 6.37 -24.48
N LYS A 4 8.28 6.97 -23.29
CA LYS A 4 8.83 6.40 -22.06
C LYS A 4 8.01 5.14 -21.75
N ILE A 5 8.56 3.96 -22.04
CA ILE A 5 7.98 2.68 -21.63
C ILE A 5 7.94 2.67 -20.11
N PHE A 6 6.74 2.86 -19.55
CA PHE A 6 6.49 2.69 -18.12
C PHE A 6 6.33 1.20 -17.86
N PHE A 7 7.37 0.56 -17.33
CA PHE A 7 7.22 -0.76 -16.73
C PHE A 7 6.43 -0.60 -15.44
N LEU A 8 5.22 -1.17 -15.40
CA LEU A 8 4.42 -1.23 -14.18
C LEU A 8 4.99 -2.35 -13.32
N VAL A 9 5.59 -1.99 -12.17
CA VAL A 9 6.03 -2.97 -11.17
C VAL A 9 4.96 -3.08 -10.10
N LEU A 10 4.60 -4.31 -9.74
CA LEU A 10 3.63 -4.61 -8.71
C LEU A 10 4.30 -5.39 -7.57
N ALA A 11 3.92 -5.06 -6.34
CA ALA A 11 4.35 -5.77 -5.14
C ALA A 11 3.14 -6.03 -4.23
N LYS A 12 3.14 -7.19 -3.56
CA LYS A 12 2.18 -7.52 -2.50
C LYS A 12 2.95 -7.66 -1.20
N ILE A 13 2.54 -6.90 -0.18
CA ILE A 13 3.20 -6.83 1.12
C ILE A 13 2.21 -7.34 2.16
N LYS A 14 2.66 -8.28 3.03
CA LYS A 14 1.90 -8.72 4.21
C LYS A 14 2.54 -8.12 5.45
N VAL A 15 1.74 -7.53 6.31
CA VAL A 15 2.18 -6.95 7.59
C VAL A 15 1.46 -7.67 8.72
N ASN A 16 2.22 -8.22 9.66
CA ASN A 16 1.68 -8.87 10.85
C ASN A 16 2.01 -8.01 12.08
N GLY A 17 1.08 -7.90 13.02
CA GLY A 17 1.29 -7.20 14.29
C GLY A 17 0.08 -6.36 14.70
N ILE A 18 0.32 -5.31 15.51
CA ILE A 18 -0.75 -4.39 15.92
C ILE A 18 -1.02 -3.40 14.79
N VAL A 19 -1.96 -3.74 13.92
CA VAL A 19 -2.34 -2.93 12.73
C VAL A 19 -3.81 -2.51 12.74
N GLN A 20 -4.60 -3.04 13.67
CA GLN A 20 -6.00 -2.67 13.89
C GLN A 20 -6.12 -1.63 15.00
N GLY A 21 -7.03 -0.67 14.86
CA GLY A 21 -7.25 0.40 15.85
C GLY A 21 -6.17 1.48 15.93
N VAL A 22 -5.03 1.33 15.24
CA VAL A 22 -3.87 2.26 15.31
C VAL A 22 -3.78 3.27 14.16
N GLY A 23 -4.77 3.30 13.26
CA GLY A 23 -4.73 4.17 12.08
C GLY A 23 -3.79 3.70 10.96
N PHE A 24 -3.51 2.40 10.88
CA PHE A 24 -2.60 1.81 9.87
C PHE A 24 -3.02 2.12 8.43
N ARG A 25 -4.31 1.97 8.08
CA ARG A 25 -4.82 2.24 6.72
C ARG A 25 -4.64 3.71 6.31
N PRO A 26 -5.04 4.72 7.11
CA PRO A 26 -4.70 6.12 6.84
C PRO A 26 -3.20 6.40 6.70
N PHE A 27 -2.33 5.73 7.48
CA PHE A 27 -0.88 5.87 7.37
C PHE A 27 -0.37 5.40 6.00
N VAL A 28 -0.76 4.19 5.56
CA VAL A 28 -0.40 3.65 4.24
C VAL A 28 -0.92 4.54 3.11
N TYR A 29 -2.18 5.00 3.20
CA TYR A 29 -2.79 5.88 2.21
C TYR A 29 -2.00 7.17 2.01
N ARG A 30 -1.59 7.83 3.10
CA ARG A 30 -0.79 9.07 3.02
C ARG A 30 0.54 8.84 2.31
N ILE A 31 1.29 7.79 2.69
CA ILE A 31 2.58 7.48 2.07
C ILE A 31 2.41 7.13 0.58
N ALA A 32 1.43 6.29 0.24
CA ALA A 32 1.16 5.92 -1.14
C ALA A 32 0.82 7.14 -2.01
N SER A 33 0.02 8.07 -1.48
CA SER A 33 -0.34 9.31 -2.16
C SER A 33 0.88 10.23 -2.38
N HIS A 34 1.76 10.40 -1.38
CA HIS A 34 2.97 11.21 -1.52
C HIS A 34 3.97 10.62 -2.54
N LEU A 35 4.00 9.30 -2.68
CA LEU A 35 4.88 8.59 -3.61
C LEU A 35 4.23 8.33 -4.99
N ASN A 36 3.02 8.83 -5.24
CA ASN A 36 2.24 8.56 -6.45
C ASN A 36 2.07 7.04 -6.76
N LEU A 37 1.99 6.22 -5.72
CA LEU A 37 1.72 4.79 -5.83
C LEU A 37 0.21 4.54 -5.96
N ARG A 38 -0.17 3.52 -6.72
CA ARG A 38 -1.55 3.09 -6.90
C ARG A 38 -1.73 1.68 -6.34
N GLY A 39 -2.84 1.41 -5.66
CA GLY A 39 -3.12 0.11 -5.05
C GLY A 39 -4.19 0.20 -3.97
N TYR A 40 -4.22 -0.82 -3.11
CA TYR A 40 -5.14 -0.91 -1.97
C TYR A 40 -4.43 -1.46 -0.74
N VAL A 41 -5.04 -1.22 0.43
CA VAL A 41 -4.66 -1.80 1.72
C VAL A 41 -5.87 -2.51 2.29
N LEU A 42 -5.71 -3.75 2.75
CA LEU A 42 -6.81 -4.61 3.21
C LEU A 42 -6.48 -5.13 4.61
N ASN A 43 -7.32 -4.83 5.61
CA ASN A 43 -7.18 -5.51 6.90
C ASN A 43 -7.66 -6.96 6.77
N LEU A 44 -6.87 -7.89 7.27
CA LEU A 44 -7.22 -9.30 7.42
C LEU A 44 -7.85 -9.51 8.80
N GLY A 45 -8.72 -10.52 8.90
CA GLY A 45 -9.49 -10.82 10.14
C GLY A 45 -8.64 -11.32 11.31
N ASP A 46 -7.36 -11.64 11.08
CA ASP A 46 -6.38 -12.19 12.02
C ASP A 46 -5.40 -11.14 12.57
N ALA A 47 -5.78 -9.85 12.54
CA ALA A 47 -4.89 -8.72 12.83
C ALA A 47 -3.69 -8.60 11.87
N GLY A 48 -3.75 -9.20 10.68
CA GLY A 48 -2.86 -8.88 9.57
C GLY A 48 -3.37 -7.75 8.67
N VAL A 49 -2.49 -7.24 7.80
CA VAL A 49 -2.81 -6.40 6.63
C VAL A 49 -2.09 -6.95 5.40
#